data_AF-D2QXG8-F1
#
_entry.id   AF-D2QXG8-F1
#
_cell.length_a   1.000
_cell.length_b   1.000
_cell.length_c   1.000
_cell.angle_alpha   90.00
_cell.angle_beta   90.00
_cell.angle_gamma   90.00
#
_symmetry.space_group_name_H-M   'P 1'
#
loop_
_entity.id
_entity.type
_entity.pdbx_description
1 polymer ?
#
loop_
_entity_poly.entity_id
_entity_poly.type
_entity_poly.pdbx_seq_one_letter_code
_entity_poly.pdbx_strand_id
1 'polypeptide(L)'
;MATVELSLFSLDEAPLGSPSPAKGQVMHRIQEVRRLQGMSLRSAARHLGCDIRQVRAQEQATTDLKLSDLYRWQEALDVPVGELLSESAEPLSRPVMQRAQLVRVMKTAAAILETATTPQTQRMAENLVQQLAEIMPELSEVSPWHSVGQRRSNDELGRIAESPISDDTFSHYE
;
A
#
# COMPACT_ATOMS: atom_id res chain seq x y z
N MET A 1 11.61 -35.69 16.32
CA MET A 1 10.74 -34.81 17.13
C MET A 1 11.41 -33.44 17.16
N ALA A 2 11.11 -32.59 16.18
CA ALA A 2 11.71 -31.25 16.08
C ALA A 2 10.79 -30.27 16.83
N THR A 3 11.27 -29.74 17.95
CA THR A 3 10.58 -28.72 18.74
C THR A 3 10.69 -27.40 17.99
N VAL A 4 9.60 -26.98 17.35
CA VAL A 4 9.46 -25.62 16.82
C VAL A 4 9.05 -24.74 17.99
N GLU A 5 10.00 -23.96 18.50
CA GLU A 5 9.77 -22.87 19.43
C GLU A 5 8.92 -21.79 18.73
N LEU A 6 7.60 -21.89 18.85
CA LEU A 6 6.70 -20.78 18.55
C LEU A 6 6.80 -19.76 19.70
N SER A 7 7.69 -18.78 19.54
CA SER A 7 7.72 -17.55 20.34
C SER A 7 6.51 -16.67 19.98
N LEU A 8 5.34 -17.13 20.41
CA LEU A 8 4.07 -16.43 20.31
C LEU A 8 3.87 -15.57 21.57
N PHE A 9 3.67 -14.27 21.35
CA PHE A 9 3.19 -13.26 22.31
C PHE A 9 4.20 -12.72 23.33
N SER A 10 5.15 -11.91 22.87
CA SER A 10 5.61 -10.79 23.70
C SER A 10 4.67 -9.61 23.44
N LEU A 11 3.67 -9.44 24.30
CA LEU A 11 2.89 -8.22 24.43
C LEU A 11 3.79 -7.15 25.05
N ASP A 12 4.69 -6.59 24.24
CA ASP A 12 5.41 -5.39 24.63
C ASP A 12 4.52 -4.19 24.26
N GLU A 13 4.00 -3.53 25.29
CA GLU A 13 3.16 -2.35 25.23
C GLU A 13 3.99 -1.18 24.67
N ALA A 14 4.25 -1.21 23.36
CA ALA A 14 4.91 -0.10 22.70
C ALA A 14 3.99 1.14 22.81
N PRO A 15 4.46 2.26 23.36
CA PRO A 15 3.63 3.44 23.51
C PRO A 15 3.14 3.89 22.13
N LEU A 16 1.84 4.22 22.05
CA LEU A 16 1.13 4.80 20.89
C LEU A 16 1.64 6.22 20.54
N GLY A 17 2.94 6.46 20.61
CA GLY A 17 3.58 7.65 20.07
C GLY A 17 4.03 7.34 18.65
N SER A 18 3.33 7.89 17.66
CA SER A 18 3.91 8.02 16.31
C SER A 18 5.32 8.58 16.47
N PRO A 19 6.37 7.96 15.90
CA PRO A 19 7.72 8.48 16.04
C PRO A 19 7.72 9.92 15.52
N SER A 20 8.10 10.88 16.38
CA SER A 20 8.39 12.24 15.93
C SER A 20 9.39 12.14 14.78
N PRO A 21 9.19 12.88 13.68
CA PRO A 21 10.01 12.73 12.51
C PRO A 21 11.50 12.79 12.84
N ALA A 22 12.25 11.76 12.42
CA ALA A 22 13.68 11.72 12.63
C ALA A 22 14.35 12.87 11.87
N LYS A 23 15.42 13.45 12.42
CA LYS A 23 16.17 14.51 11.73
C LYS A 23 16.60 14.03 10.34
N GLY A 24 16.16 14.73 9.30
CA GLY A 24 16.46 14.39 7.90
C GLY A 24 15.43 13.49 7.20
N GLN A 25 14.32 13.15 7.86
CA GLN A 25 13.21 12.46 7.20
C GLN A 25 12.56 13.37 6.16
N VAL A 26 12.31 12.79 4.98
CA VAL A 26 11.53 13.40 3.90
C VAL A 26 10.06 13.46 4.34
N MET A 27 9.47 14.65 4.33
CA MET A 27 8.07 14.91 4.70
C MET A 27 7.18 15.11 3.48
N HIS A 28 7.75 15.71 2.44
CA HIS A 28 6.99 16.17 1.29
C HIS A 28 7.88 16.19 0.03
N ARG A 29 7.25 16.18 -1.14
CA ARG A 29 7.89 16.15 -2.46
C ARG A 29 7.56 17.36 -3.33
N ILE A 30 7.20 18.49 -2.70
CA ILE A 30 6.85 19.76 -3.37
C ILE A 30 7.88 20.17 -4.44
N GLN A 31 9.17 19.97 -4.19
CA GLN A 31 10.20 20.31 -5.17
C GLN A 31 10.06 19.55 -6.48
N GLU A 32 9.85 18.24 -6.35
CA GLU A 32 9.71 17.33 -7.46
C GLU A 32 8.45 17.68 -8.24
N VAL A 33 7.32 17.83 -7.54
CA VAL A 33 6.03 18.17 -8.15
C VAL A 33 6.09 19.52 -8.86
N ARG A 34 6.68 20.56 -8.24
CA ARG A 34 6.87 21.87 -8.90
C ARG A 34 7.67 21.75 -10.20
N ARG A 35 8.74 20.95 -10.20
CA ARG A 35 9.58 20.72 -11.39
C ARG A 35 8.81 19.97 -12.47
N LEU A 36 8.02 18.95 -12.10
CA LEU A 36 7.16 18.19 -13.02
C LEU A 36 6.09 19.07 -13.66
N GLN A 37 5.50 19.99 -12.90
CA GLN A 37 4.56 20.99 -13.40
C GLN A 37 5.23 22.13 -14.21
N GLY A 38 6.56 22.09 -14.40
CA GLY A 38 7.31 23.10 -15.15
C GLY A 38 7.33 24.49 -14.50
N MET A 39 6.91 24.62 -13.24
CA MET A 39 6.78 25.90 -12.56
C MET A 39 8.14 26.37 -12.03
N SER A 40 8.59 27.58 -12.39
CA SER A 40 9.83 28.16 -11.84
C SER A 40 9.66 28.63 -10.38
N LEU A 41 10.75 28.70 -9.61
CA LEU A 41 10.73 29.24 -8.24
C LEU A 41 10.18 30.68 -8.16
N ARG A 42 10.44 31.50 -9.19
CA ARG A 42 9.90 32.86 -9.27
C ARG A 42 8.39 32.87 -9.48
N SER A 43 7.88 31.92 -10.28
CA SER A 43 6.44 31.75 -10.49
C SER A 43 5.77 31.28 -9.21
N ALA A 44 6.35 30.28 -8.53
CA ALA A 44 5.85 29.81 -7.23
C ALA A 44 5.82 30.94 -6.18
N ALA A 45 6.87 31.75 -6.08
CA ALA A 45 6.92 32.91 -5.18
C ALA A 45 5.80 33.92 -5.44
N ARG A 46 5.46 34.17 -6.72
CA ARG A 46 4.35 35.04 -7.10
C ARG A 46 2.99 34.44 -6.74
N HIS A 47 2.78 33.15 -7.00
CA HIS A 47 1.52 32.46 -6.65
C HIS A 47 1.31 32.39 -5.13
N LEU A 48 2.38 32.10 -4.38
CA LEU A 48 2.34 31.98 -2.93
C LEU A 48 2.38 33.35 -2.21
N GLY A 49 2.64 34.44 -2.93
CA GLY A 49 2.74 35.79 -2.37
C GLY A 49 3.88 35.97 -1.38
N CYS A 50 4.98 35.22 -1.53
CA CYS A 50 6.09 35.19 -0.56
C CYS A 50 7.46 35.38 -1.22
N ASP A 51 8.50 35.60 -0.41
CA ASP A 51 9.86 35.80 -0.94
C ASP A 51 10.45 34.50 -1.49
N ILE A 52 11.28 34.60 -2.53
CA ILE A 52 11.94 33.46 -3.17
C ILE A 52 12.81 32.66 -2.17
N ARG A 53 13.33 33.33 -1.14
CA ARG A 53 14.07 32.66 -0.06
C ARG A 53 13.15 31.78 0.80
N GLN A 54 11.94 32.24 1.06
CA GLN A 54 10.93 31.48 1.80
C GLN A 54 10.46 30.28 0.97
N VAL A 55 10.16 30.47 -0.31
CA VAL A 55 9.84 29.35 -1.22
C VAL A 55 10.96 28.31 -1.25
N ARG A 56 12.22 28.76 -1.33
CA ARG A 56 13.38 27.85 -1.33
C ARG A 56 13.51 27.07 -0.02
N ALA A 57 13.19 27.68 1.11
CA ALA A 57 13.17 26.99 2.40
C ALA A 57 12.01 25.99 2.47
N GLN A 58 10.81 26.40 2.07
CA GLN A 58 9.62 25.54 2.07
C GLN A 58 9.72 24.35 1.11
N GLU A 59 10.41 24.51 -0.01
CA GLU A 59 10.56 23.44 -1.00
C GLU A 59 11.46 22.29 -0.51
N GLN A 60 12.31 22.51 0.50
CA GLN A 60 13.20 21.46 1.01
C GLN A 60 12.40 20.31 1.59
N ALA A 61 12.58 19.11 1.05
CA ALA A 61 11.76 17.95 1.35
C ALA A 61 11.70 17.54 2.84
N THR A 62 12.68 17.98 3.63
CA THR A 62 12.79 17.72 5.08
C THR A 62 12.23 18.87 5.95
N THR A 63 11.72 19.93 5.33
CA THR A 63 11.18 21.08 6.05
C THR A 63 9.79 20.75 6.58
N ASP A 64 9.56 21.07 7.84
CA ASP A 64 8.23 20.99 8.42
C ASP A 64 7.39 22.18 7.94
N LEU A 65 6.33 21.88 7.19
CA LEU A 65 5.41 22.86 6.63
C LEU A 65 4.10 22.84 7.40
N LYS A 66 3.61 24.05 7.71
CA LYS A 66 2.24 24.19 8.23
C LYS A 66 1.27 23.66 7.18
N LEU A 67 0.21 23.01 7.64
CA LEU A 67 -0.85 22.51 6.77
C LEU A 67 -1.47 23.63 5.89
N SER A 68 -1.61 24.84 6.44
CA SER A 68 -2.05 26.01 5.67
C SER A 68 -1.14 26.35 4.50
N ASP A 69 0.18 26.20 4.68
CA ASP A 69 1.15 26.45 3.61
C ASP A 69 1.15 25.32 2.59
N LEU A 70 0.93 24.08 3.01
CA LEU A 70 0.75 22.93 2.12
C LEU A 70 -0.47 23.12 1.19
N TYR A 71 -1.59 23.61 1.71
CA TYR A 71 -2.77 23.94 0.89
C TYR A 71 -2.52 25.10 -0.08
N ARG A 72 -1.71 26.10 0.30
CA ARG A 72 -1.29 27.15 -0.65
C ARG A 72 -0.43 26.59 -1.77
N TRP A 73 0.44 25.63 -1.47
CA TRP A 73 1.20 24.90 -2.49
C TRP A 73 0.30 24.06 -3.40
N GLN A 74 -0.73 23.43 -2.85
CA GLN A 74 -1.76 22.72 -3.60
C GLN A 74 -2.41 23.63 -4.63
N GLU A 75 -2.92 24.79 -4.20
CA GLU A 75 -3.54 25.79 -5.08
C GLU A 75 -2.56 26.37 -6.10
N ALA A 76 -1.32 26.64 -5.70
CA ALA A 76 -0.30 27.19 -6.59
C ALA A 76 0.13 26.19 -7.68
N LEU A 77 0.17 24.89 -7.37
CA LEU A 77 0.61 23.84 -8.30
C LEU A 77 -0.55 23.14 -9.03
N ASP A 78 -1.79 23.40 -8.63
CA ASP A 78 -3.00 22.77 -9.17
C ASP A 78 -2.94 21.23 -9.14
N VAL A 79 -2.52 20.67 -7.99
CA VAL A 79 -2.41 19.22 -7.76
C VAL A 79 -3.14 18.83 -6.47
N PRO A 80 -3.60 17.58 -6.31
CA PRO A 80 -4.13 17.12 -5.03
C PRO A 80 -3.09 17.21 -3.90
N VAL A 81 -3.51 17.55 -2.67
CA VAL A 81 -2.60 17.68 -1.51
C VAL A 81 -1.81 16.41 -1.23
N GLY A 82 -2.38 15.23 -1.52
CA GLY A 82 -1.72 13.94 -1.36
C GLY A 82 -0.47 13.77 -2.24
N GLU A 83 -0.45 14.39 -3.43
CA GLU A 83 0.72 14.35 -4.34
C GLU A 83 1.92 15.11 -3.76
N LEU A 84 1.66 16.09 -2.89
CA LEU A 84 2.72 16.88 -2.26
C LEU A 84 3.39 16.12 -1.10
N LEU A 85 2.73 15.11 -0.54
CA LEU A 85 3.23 14.35 0.60
C LEU A 85 4.18 13.22 0.14
N SER A 86 5.26 12.98 0.88
CA SER A 86 6.11 11.82 0.61
C SER A 86 5.41 10.56 1.10
N GLU A 87 5.41 9.51 0.28
CA GLU A 87 5.02 8.17 0.74
C GLU A 87 6.00 7.74 1.82
N SER A 88 5.47 7.35 2.97
CA SER A 88 6.26 6.69 3.99
C SER A 88 6.73 5.35 3.41
N ALA A 89 8.05 5.19 3.22
CA ALA A 89 8.67 3.90 2.91
C ALA A 89 8.54 2.89 4.07
N GLU A 90 7.92 3.29 5.17
CA GLU A 90 7.63 2.41 6.29
C GLU A 90 6.60 1.36 5.85
N PRO A 91 6.87 0.07 6.04
CA PRO A 91 5.84 -0.95 5.85
C PRO A 91 4.62 -0.57 6.70
N LEU A 92 3.42 -0.97 6.23
CA LEU A 92 2.16 -0.77 6.94
C LEU A 92 2.36 -0.85 8.46
N SER A 93 1.79 0.07 9.23
CA SER A 93 2.01 0.11 10.69
C SER A 93 1.78 -1.28 11.30
N ARG A 94 2.53 -1.64 12.37
CA ARG A 94 2.45 -2.97 13.00
C ARG A 94 1.00 -3.48 13.18
N PRO A 95 0.03 -2.65 13.64
CA PRO A 95 -1.38 -3.08 13.73
C PRO A 95 -1.98 -3.44 12.36
N VAL A 96 -1.68 -2.69 11.30
CA VAL A 96 -2.18 -2.96 9.95
C VAL A 96 -1.54 -4.23 9.37
N MET A 97 -0.25 -4.46 9.59
CA MET A 97 0.41 -5.72 9.23
C MET A 97 -0.19 -6.93 9.93
N GLN A 98 -0.44 -6.83 11.24
CA GLN A 98 -1.06 -7.89 12.04
C GLN A 98 -2.48 -8.19 11.55
N ARG A 99 -3.28 -7.16 11.29
CA ARG A 99 -4.62 -7.31 10.69
C ARG A 99 -4.53 -8.01 9.33
N ALA A 100 -3.60 -7.60 8.46
CA ALA A 100 -3.41 -8.24 7.15
C ALA A 100 -2.95 -9.71 7.26
N GLN A 101 -2.16 -10.07 8.27
CA GLN A 101 -1.79 -11.46 8.55
C GLN A 101 -3.01 -12.28 8.98
N LEU A 102 -3.80 -11.77 9.92
CA LEU A 102 -5.04 -12.43 10.38
C LEU A 102 -6.05 -12.62 9.25
N VAL A 103 -6.20 -11.63 8.36
CA VAL A 103 -7.03 -11.76 7.15
C VAL A 103 -6.55 -12.91 6.28
N ARG A 104 -5.24 -13.05 6.03
CA ARG A 104 -4.70 -14.18 5.24
C ARG A 104 -4.94 -15.53 5.90
N VAL A 105 -4.84 -15.60 7.24
CA VAL A 105 -5.15 -16.83 7.99
C VAL A 105 -6.63 -17.17 7.87
N MET A 106 -7.53 -16.18 8.03
CA MET A 106 -8.98 -16.37 7.87
C MET A 106 -9.34 -16.88 6.47
N LYS A 107 -8.80 -16.25 5.41
CA LYS A 107 -9.02 -16.71 4.02
C LYS A 107 -8.61 -18.16 3.81
N THR A 108 -7.51 -18.58 4.45
CA THR A 108 -7.01 -19.95 4.41
C THR A 108 -7.94 -20.89 5.18
N ALA A 109 -8.35 -20.52 6.39
CA ALA A 109 -9.28 -21.30 7.21
C ALA A 109 -10.63 -21.49 6.50
N ALA A 110 -11.18 -20.42 5.92
CA ALA A 110 -12.43 -20.44 5.18
C ALA A 110 -12.33 -21.28 3.89
N ALA A 111 -11.18 -21.26 3.20
CA ALA A 111 -10.95 -22.13 2.04
C ALA A 111 -10.83 -23.62 2.42
N ILE A 112 -10.23 -23.94 3.57
CA ILE A 112 -10.21 -25.31 4.11
C ILE A 112 -11.64 -25.75 4.43
N LEU A 113 -12.44 -24.89 5.06
CA LEU A 113 -13.83 -25.18 5.38
C LEU A 113 -14.65 -25.49 4.11
N GLU A 114 -14.48 -24.70 3.05
CA GLU A 114 -15.16 -24.88 1.77
C GLU A 114 -14.76 -26.19 1.06
N THR A 115 -13.49 -26.59 1.15
CA THR A 115 -12.95 -27.76 0.42
C THR A 115 -12.95 -29.05 1.24
N ALA A 116 -13.19 -28.98 2.54
CA ALA A 116 -13.12 -30.14 3.44
C ALA A 116 -14.17 -31.20 3.08
N THR A 117 -13.70 -32.38 2.68
CA THR A 117 -14.56 -33.53 2.30
C THR A 117 -14.96 -34.38 3.50
N THR A 118 -14.18 -34.35 4.59
CA THR A 118 -14.47 -35.16 5.78
C THR A 118 -15.16 -34.33 6.87
N PRO A 119 -16.12 -34.91 7.61
CA PRO A 119 -16.83 -34.20 8.67
C PRO A 119 -15.91 -33.78 9.82
N GLN A 120 -14.81 -34.51 10.05
CA GLN A 120 -13.81 -34.15 11.05
C GLN A 120 -13.04 -32.89 10.65
N THR A 121 -12.61 -32.80 9.39
CA THR A 121 -11.90 -31.61 8.87
C THR A 121 -12.81 -30.39 8.82
N GLN A 122 -14.09 -30.56 8.45
CA GLN A 122 -15.08 -29.49 8.47
C GLN A 122 -15.22 -28.88 9.87
N ARG A 123 -15.51 -29.70 10.89
CA ARG A 123 -15.61 -29.23 12.28
C ARG A 123 -14.36 -28.52 12.78
N MET A 124 -13.19 -29.01 12.39
CA MET A 124 -11.92 -28.38 12.76
C MET A 124 -11.74 -27.01 12.10
N ALA A 125 -12.12 -26.87 10.82
CA ALA A 125 -12.07 -25.61 10.10
C ALA A 125 -13.12 -24.60 10.60
N GLU A 126 -14.34 -25.06 10.92
CA GLU A 126 -15.38 -24.24 11.57
C GLU A 126 -14.88 -23.65 12.89
N ASN A 127 -14.29 -24.49 13.75
CA ASN A 127 -13.72 -24.04 15.01
C ASN A 127 -12.59 -23.02 14.80
N LEU A 128 -11.74 -23.21 13.80
CA LEU A 128 -10.66 -22.28 13.48
C LEU A 128 -11.20 -20.92 13.00
N VAL A 129 -12.23 -20.92 12.14
CA VAL A 129 -12.91 -19.69 11.70
C VAL A 129 -13.53 -18.98 12.89
N GLN A 130 -14.22 -19.71 13.78
CA GLN A 130 -14.83 -19.13 14.97
C GLN A 130 -13.80 -18.47 15.90
N GLN A 131 -12.68 -19.16 16.18
CA GLN A 131 -11.59 -18.61 17.00
C GLN A 131 -10.97 -17.35 16.38
N LEU A 132 -10.81 -17.31 15.06
CA LEU A 132 -10.30 -16.12 14.37
C LEU A 132 -11.30 -14.94 14.46
N ALA A 133 -12.60 -15.20 14.32
CA ALA A 133 -13.64 -14.19 14.45
C ALA A 133 -13.76 -13.65 15.90
N GLU A 134 -13.46 -14.47 16.91
CA GLU A 134 -13.39 -14.02 18.31
C GLU A 134 -12.20 -13.09 18.55
N ILE A 135 -11.05 -13.37 17.92
CA ILE A 135 -9.85 -12.51 18.01
C ILE A 135 -10.08 -11.19 17.27
N MET A 136 -10.76 -11.22 16.13
CA MET A 136 -11.00 -10.04 15.30
C MET A 136 -12.35 -10.16 14.56
N PRO A 137 -13.43 -9.52 15.07
CA PRO A 137 -14.80 -9.75 14.58
C PRO A 137 -15.01 -9.33 13.13
N GLU A 138 -14.26 -8.35 12.63
CA GLU A 138 -14.29 -7.94 11.22
C GLU A 138 -13.81 -9.04 10.25
N LEU A 139 -13.19 -10.12 10.74
CA LEU A 139 -12.84 -11.26 9.90
C LEU A 139 -14.04 -12.10 9.45
N SER A 140 -15.19 -11.96 10.10
CA SER A 140 -16.41 -12.71 9.75
C SER A 140 -16.92 -12.42 8.33
N GLU A 141 -16.59 -11.25 7.79
CA GLU A 141 -16.97 -10.82 6.43
C GLU A 141 -15.95 -11.26 5.36
N VAL A 142 -14.83 -11.85 5.77
CA VAL A 142 -13.74 -12.20 4.84
C VAL A 142 -14.07 -13.49 4.09
N SER A 143 -14.24 -13.36 2.78
CA SER A 143 -14.45 -14.53 1.90
C SER A 143 -13.19 -15.40 1.78
N PRO A 144 -13.33 -16.72 1.55
CA PRO A 144 -12.22 -17.63 1.28
C PRO A 144 -11.27 -17.13 0.19
N TRP A 145 -10.05 -17.67 0.16
CA TRP A 145 -9.25 -17.58 -1.06
C TRP A 145 -10.08 -18.13 -2.22
N HIS A 146 -10.18 -17.37 -3.32
CA HIS A 146 -10.73 -17.89 -4.55
C HIS A 146 -9.99 -19.19 -4.87
N SER A 147 -10.71 -20.31 -4.82
CA SER A 147 -10.18 -21.67 -4.94
C SER A 147 -9.63 -21.96 -6.35
N VAL A 148 -9.73 -21.00 -7.27
CA VAL A 148 -9.14 -21.04 -8.61
C VAL A 148 -8.79 -19.61 -9.05
N GLY A 149 -7.52 -19.32 -9.35
CA GLY A 149 -7.20 -18.24 -10.26
C GLY A 149 -7.83 -18.58 -11.61
N GLN A 150 -8.68 -17.69 -12.14
CA GLN A 150 -9.30 -17.72 -13.47
C GLN A 150 -8.99 -19.00 -14.27
N ARG A 151 -9.92 -19.96 -14.30
CA ARG A 151 -9.85 -21.01 -15.31
C ARG A 151 -10.00 -20.30 -16.65
N ARG A 152 -8.88 -20.07 -17.35
CA ARG A 152 -8.95 -19.89 -18.79
C ARG A 152 -9.79 -21.03 -19.31
N SER A 153 -10.90 -20.75 -19.99
CA SER A 153 -11.56 -21.80 -20.74
C SER A 153 -10.53 -22.39 -21.70
N ASN A 154 -10.60 -23.68 -22.00
CA ASN A 154 -9.67 -24.32 -22.94
C ASN A 154 -9.70 -23.70 -24.35
N ASP A 155 -10.66 -22.81 -24.60
CA ASP A 155 -10.89 -22.04 -25.82
C ASP A 155 -10.37 -20.58 -25.74
N GLU A 156 -9.82 -20.16 -24.58
CA GLU A 156 -9.30 -18.80 -24.39
C GLU A 156 -7.83 -18.73 -24.86
N LEU A 157 -7.65 -18.29 -26.10
CA LEU A 157 -6.34 -17.97 -26.66
C LEU A 157 -5.72 -16.81 -25.86
N GLY A 158 -4.48 -16.98 -25.37
CA GLY A 158 -3.81 -15.91 -24.60
C GLY A 158 -3.48 -14.69 -25.47
N ARG A 159 -3.19 -13.53 -24.84
CA ARG A 159 -2.87 -12.26 -25.53
C ARG A 159 -1.86 -12.35 -26.68
N ILE A 160 -0.94 -13.30 -26.66
CA ILE A 160 0.04 -13.53 -27.74
C ILE A 160 -0.65 -13.99 -29.03
N ALA A 161 -1.70 -14.79 -28.92
CA ALA A 161 -2.51 -15.23 -30.05
C ALA A 161 -3.53 -14.17 -30.49
N GLU A 162 -4.00 -13.32 -29.56
CA GLU A 162 -4.89 -12.18 -29.89
C GLU A 162 -4.14 -11.02 -30.56
N SER A 163 -2.82 -10.93 -30.40
CA SER A 163 -1.99 -9.88 -30.98
C SER A 163 -0.68 -10.48 -31.53
N PRO A 164 -0.74 -11.25 -32.64
CA PRO A 164 0.45 -11.73 -33.30
C PRO A 164 1.24 -10.54 -33.84
N ILE A 165 2.53 -10.47 -33.49
CA ILE A 165 3.46 -9.50 -34.08
C ILE A 165 3.85 -10.05 -35.46
N SER A 166 3.58 -9.30 -36.52
CA SER A 166 4.02 -9.66 -37.88
C SER A 166 5.54 -9.65 -37.97
N ASP A 167 6.12 -10.71 -38.55
CA ASP A 167 7.56 -10.83 -38.82
C ASP A 167 8.12 -9.68 -39.69
N ASP A 168 7.27 -8.98 -40.44
CA ASP A 168 7.62 -7.79 -41.21
C ASP A 168 8.20 -6.65 -40.35
N THR A 169 7.90 -6.60 -39.05
CA THR A 169 8.49 -5.60 -38.14
C THR A 169 9.98 -5.81 -37.88
N PHE A 170 10.52 -7.00 -38.14
CA PHE A 170 11.94 -7.32 -37.95
C PHE A 170 12.78 -7.16 -39.22
N SER A 171 12.19 -6.87 -40.38
CA SER A 171 12.92 -6.77 -41.66
C SER A 171 13.60 -5.42 -41.93
N HIS A 172 13.62 -4.50 -40.96
CA HIS A 172 14.20 -3.15 -41.12
C HIS A 172 15.54 -2.94 -40.39
N TYR A 173 16.23 -4.02 -40.03
CA TYR A 173 17.60 -3.98 -39.52
C TYR A 173 18.53 -4.94 -40.28
N GLU A 174 18.72 -4.68 -41.58
CA GLU A 174 19.96 -5.02 -42.30
C GLU A 174 20.42 -3.82 -43.12
#